data_AF-A0A969D2V5-F1
#
_entry.id   AF-A0A969D2V5-F1
#
_cell.length_a   1.000
_cell.length_b   1.000
_cell.length_c   1.000
_cell.angle_alpha   90.00
_cell.angle_beta   90.00
_cell.angle_gamma   90.00
#
_symmetry.space_group_name_H-M   'P 1'
#
loop_
_entity.id
_entity.type
_entity.pdbx_description
1 polymer ?
#
loop_
_entity_poly.entity_id
_entity_poly.type
_entity_poly.pdbx_seq_one_letter_code
_entity_poly.pdbx_strand_id
1 'polypeptide(L)'
;MRRDSLFYRLFQQSPNLLFEFLESSPANASTYRFDSVAVKEPKFEIDGVFLPPESDQPGTVYFCEVQFQKDEQLYERLFGESFLYFYRQRQRFDDWQAVVIYPSRSVEQSSVQPYRVLLNSDQVHRIYLNELGQPQELPLSIGLMVLTTVPERQAPQQARALLHRTQQEVAESVNQKAIIDLITTIMVYRFTQMSRQEVRAMLGLDMTQLKDTQFYQEVKEEGLEQGLQQGLAKARALVIRQLNRKVGNLSDTVLSDIQQLSLVQLEDLGEALLDFDTLTDLTGWLEQLAAMSAEAVRLLAQKFGALEEFMLSQIKALSLEQLDSLEKEIEQLAEVNGLVDWLDTQSERM
;
A
#
# COMPACT_ATOMS: atom_id res chain seq x y z
N MET A 1 -5.79 10.35 46.15
CA MET A 1 -6.05 11.79 45.91
C MET A 1 -5.27 12.77 46.80
N ARG A 2 -5.33 12.73 48.15
CA ARG A 2 -4.59 13.74 48.99
C ARG A 2 -3.06 13.52 49.10
N ARG A 3 -2.56 12.29 48.89
CA ARG A 3 -1.10 11.99 48.93
C ARG A 3 -0.43 12.25 47.57
N ASP A 4 -1.15 12.02 46.48
CA ASP A 4 -0.66 12.21 45.10
C ASP A 4 -0.30 13.69 44.82
N SER A 5 -1.03 14.63 45.44
CA SER A 5 -0.76 16.08 45.31
C SER A 5 0.50 16.56 46.05
N LEU A 6 1.03 15.77 46.99
CA LEU A 6 2.28 16.08 47.69
C LEU A 6 3.48 15.67 46.83
N PHE A 7 3.47 14.46 46.27
CA PHE A 7 4.51 14.00 45.33
C PHE A 7 4.54 14.83 44.05
N TYR A 8 3.37 15.22 43.53
CA TYR A 8 3.29 16.12 42.38
C TYR A 8 4.01 17.45 42.64
N ARG A 9 3.79 18.07 43.81
CA ARG A 9 4.47 19.31 44.20
C ARG A 9 5.98 19.11 44.41
N LEU A 10 6.39 17.99 44.99
CA LEU A 10 7.81 17.66 45.18
C LEU A 10 8.54 17.52 43.83
N PHE A 11 8.00 16.76 42.87
CA PHE A 11 8.62 16.61 41.55
C PHE A 11 8.55 17.91 40.72
N GLN A 12 7.52 18.74 40.91
CA GLN A 12 7.46 20.06 40.28
C GLN A 12 8.55 21.02 40.80
N GLN A 13 8.89 20.96 42.10
CA GLN A 13 9.93 21.79 42.71
C GLN A 13 11.34 21.22 42.50
N SER A 14 11.47 19.90 42.38
CA SER A 14 12.76 19.23 42.28
C SER A 14 12.65 17.95 41.44
N PRO A 15 12.61 18.06 40.09
CA PRO A 15 12.52 16.91 39.19
C PRO A 15 13.64 15.88 39.37
N ASN A 16 14.83 16.33 39.81
CA ASN A 16 16.01 15.49 40.00
C ASN A 16 15.83 14.40 41.06
N LEU A 17 14.88 14.57 42.00
CA LEU A 17 14.57 13.59 43.05
C LEU A 17 14.28 12.19 42.48
N LEU A 18 13.71 12.10 41.27
CA LEU A 18 13.44 10.81 40.63
C LEU A 18 14.72 9.98 40.47
N PHE A 19 15.84 10.61 40.09
CA PHE A 19 17.07 9.92 39.75
C PHE A 19 17.89 9.49 40.98
N GLU A 20 17.56 9.99 42.18
CA GLU A 20 18.15 9.53 43.45
C GLU A 20 17.64 8.12 43.84
N PHE A 21 16.49 7.70 43.30
CA PHE A 21 15.93 6.36 43.53
C PHE A 21 16.46 5.29 42.57
N LEU A 22 17.21 5.68 41.53
CA LEU A 22 17.73 4.75 40.53
C LEU A 22 19.15 4.30 40.92
N GLU A 23 19.48 3.03 40.68
CA GLU A 23 20.83 2.48 40.90
C GLU A 23 21.91 3.21 40.08
N SER A 24 21.51 3.81 38.95
CA SER A 24 22.37 4.61 38.08
C SER A 24 21.64 5.84 37.54
N SER A 25 22.11 7.03 37.90
CA SER A 25 21.56 8.32 37.45
C SER A 25 22.18 8.77 36.12
N PRO A 26 21.39 9.33 35.18
CA PRO A 26 21.92 9.82 33.90
C PRO A 26 22.78 11.07 34.08
N ALA A 27 23.83 11.23 33.24
CA ALA A 27 24.78 12.35 33.33
C ALA A 27 24.13 13.74 33.16
N ASN A 28 22.98 13.82 32.49
CA ASN A 28 22.21 15.02 32.25
C ASN A 28 20.97 15.15 33.16
N ALA A 29 20.91 14.42 34.29
CA ALA A 29 19.77 14.41 35.21
C ALA A 29 19.27 15.82 35.57
N SER A 30 20.19 16.78 35.77
CA SER A 30 19.90 18.17 36.14
C SER A 30 19.09 18.98 35.11
N THR A 31 18.94 18.47 33.88
CA THR A 31 18.24 19.15 32.78
C THR A 31 16.79 18.68 32.59
N TYR A 32 16.35 17.66 33.32
CA TYR A 32 14.99 17.13 33.22
C TYR A 32 13.97 18.05 33.90
N ARG A 33 12.77 18.15 33.30
CA ARG A 33 11.63 18.88 33.85
C ARG A 33 10.46 17.94 34.11
N PHE A 34 9.66 18.26 35.12
CA PHE A 34 8.39 17.57 35.39
C PHE A 34 7.24 18.32 34.72
N ASP A 35 6.42 17.63 33.93
CA ASP A 35 5.28 18.19 33.18
C ASP A 35 4.13 17.16 33.10
N SER A 36 2.90 17.64 32.95
CA SER A 36 1.70 16.81 32.82
C SER A 36 1.08 17.02 31.44
N VAL A 37 1.25 16.05 30.56
CA VAL A 37 0.79 16.13 29.16
C VAL A 37 -0.44 15.26 28.96
N ALA A 38 -1.51 15.83 28.41
CA ALA A 38 -2.72 15.10 28.02
C ALA A 38 -2.67 14.78 26.51
N VAL A 39 -2.76 13.50 26.17
CA VAL A 39 -2.79 13.03 24.77
C VAL A 39 -4.24 12.75 24.39
N LYS A 40 -4.73 13.34 23.28
CA LYS A 40 -6.08 13.10 22.74
C LYS A 40 -6.11 11.78 21.98
N GLU A 41 -7.19 11.01 22.13
CA GLU A 41 -7.32 9.66 21.54
C GLU A 41 -7.32 9.69 19.99
N PRO A 42 -6.31 9.11 19.33
CA PRO A 42 -6.37 8.87 17.89
C PRO A 42 -7.30 7.70 17.58
N LYS A 43 -7.93 7.72 16.38
CA LYS A 43 -8.50 6.49 15.81
C LYS A 43 -7.34 5.52 15.56
N PHE A 44 -7.53 4.29 15.95
CA PHE A 44 -6.48 3.29 16.04
C PHE A 44 -7.03 1.94 15.57
N GLU A 45 -6.32 1.32 14.64
CA GLU A 45 -6.64 0.05 14.00
C GLU A 45 -5.40 -0.86 14.15
N ILE A 46 -5.59 -2.08 14.67
CA ILE A 46 -4.55 -3.11 14.74
C ILE A 46 -4.92 -4.20 13.76
N ASP A 47 -4.08 -4.44 12.77
CA ASP A 47 -4.38 -5.42 11.72
C ASP A 47 -4.12 -6.86 12.15
N GLY A 48 -3.16 -7.09 13.04
CA GLY A 48 -2.74 -8.43 13.48
C GLY A 48 -3.12 -8.79 14.92
N VAL A 49 -4.41 -8.90 15.24
CA VAL A 49 -4.85 -9.35 16.58
C VAL A 49 -5.43 -10.76 16.53
N PHE A 50 -4.84 -11.69 17.27
CA PHE A 50 -5.34 -13.05 17.45
C PHE A 50 -5.98 -13.19 18.82
N LEU A 51 -7.25 -13.53 18.82
CA LEU A 51 -8.08 -13.61 20.01
C LEU A 51 -8.17 -15.06 20.51
N PRO A 52 -8.12 -15.29 21.83
CA PRO A 52 -8.42 -16.60 22.41
C PRO A 52 -9.90 -16.96 22.14
N PRO A 53 -10.25 -18.27 22.16
CA PRO A 53 -11.63 -18.73 22.02
C PRO A 53 -12.58 -18.02 22.99
N GLU A 54 -13.84 -17.84 22.58
CA GLU A 54 -14.86 -17.30 23.48
C GLU A 54 -15.13 -18.28 24.63
N SER A 55 -14.77 -17.87 25.84
CA SER A 55 -14.97 -18.64 27.06
C SER A 55 -15.17 -17.71 28.25
N ASP A 56 -15.71 -18.23 29.35
CA ASP A 56 -15.86 -17.50 30.61
C ASP A 56 -14.51 -17.24 31.31
N GLN A 57 -13.42 -17.83 30.82
CA GLN A 57 -12.07 -17.61 31.34
C GLN A 57 -11.29 -16.64 30.45
N PRO A 58 -10.56 -15.67 31.05
CA PRO A 58 -9.62 -14.85 30.31
C PRO A 58 -8.57 -15.72 29.62
N GLY A 59 -8.12 -15.29 28.44
CA GLY A 59 -7.04 -15.97 27.73
C GLY A 59 -6.00 -14.99 27.18
N THR A 60 -4.96 -15.54 26.56
CA THR A 60 -3.87 -14.74 26.00
C THR A 60 -4.22 -14.16 24.64
N VAL A 61 -4.08 -12.84 24.49
CA VAL A 61 -4.17 -12.15 23.18
C VAL A 61 -2.79 -12.11 22.52
N TYR A 62 -2.70 -12.35 21.22
CA TYR A 62 -1.46 -12.19 20.46
C TYR A 62 -1.58 -11.02 19.49
N PHE A 63 -0.58 -10.16 19.51
CA PHE A 63 -0.39 -9.09 18.53
C PHE A 63 0.69 -9.52 17.55
N CYS A 64 0.43 -9.45 16.26
CA CYS A 64 1.36 -9.85 15.22
C CYS A 64 1.61 -8.69 14.27
N GLU A 65 2.87 -8.37 14.03
CA GLU A 65 3.27 -7.45 12.98
C GLU A 65 4.19 -8.16 11.98
N VAL A 66 3.95 -7.97 10.69
CA VAL A 66 4.81 -8.44 9.61
C VAL A 66 5.48 -7.23 8.96
N GLN A 67 6.80 -7.07 9.15
CA GLN A 67 7.53 -5.87 8.74
C GLN A 67 8.61 -6.19 7.70
N PHE A 68 8.34 -5.82 6.44
CA PHE A 68 9.28 -6.05 5.31
C PHE A 68 10.11 -4.83 4.92
N GLN A 69 9.78 -3.65 5.44
CA GLN A 69 10.53 -2.41 5.23
C GLN A 69 11.01 -1.88 6.57
N LYS A 70 12.09 -1.09 6.58
CA LYS A 70 12.59 -0.55 7.84
C LYS A 70 11.64 0.53 8.35
N ASP A 71 11.08 0.31 9.53
CA ASP A 71 10.28 1.29 10.28
C ASP A 71 10.99 1.60 11.59
N GLU A 72 11.45 2.84 11.74
CA GLU A 72 12.21 3.28 12.91
C GLU A 72 11.32 3.63 14.11
N GLN A 73 9.99 3.47 13.99
CA GLN A 73 9.00 3.71 15.05
C GLN A 73 8.11 2.49 15.32
N LEU A 74 8.50 1.31 14.83
CA LEU A 74 7.66 0.13 14.92
C LEU A 74 7.36 -0.26 16.36
N TYR A 75 8.38 -0.31 17.23
CA TYR A 75 8.20 -0.79 18.59
C TYR A 75 7.42 0.20 19.46
N GLU A 76 7.62 1.51 19.25
CA GLU A 76 6.82 2.61 19.82
C GLU A 76 5.33 2.35 19.54
N ARG A 77 5.03 2.12 18.25
CA ARG A 77 3.69 1.88 17.73
C ARG A 77 3.14 0.59 18.34
N LEU A 78 3.76 -0.56 18.05
CA LEU A 78 3.33 -1.89 18.50
C LEU A 78 3.02 -1.92 19.99
N PHE A 79 3.90 -1.45 20.87
CA PHE A 79 3.68 -1.53 22.31
C PHE A 79 2.61 -0.56 22.80
N GLY A 80 2.60 0.69 22.31
CA GLY A 80 1.57 1.66 22.69
C GLY A 80 0.17 1.16 22.31
N GLU A 81 0.07 0.66 21.09
CA GLU A 81 -1.12 0.12 20.46
C GLU A 81 -1.63 -1.15 21.17
N SER A 82 -0.75 -2.13 21.36
CA SER A 82 -1.06 -3.39 22.04
C SER A 82 -1.50 -3.17 23.48
N PHE A 83 -0.78 -2.32 24.23
CA PHE A 83 -1.10 -2.08 25.65
C PHE A 83 -2.38 -1.28 25.83
N LEU A 84 -2.69 -0.36 24.92
CA LEU A 84 -3.96 0.35 24.93
C LEU A 84 -5.13 -0.63 24.69
N TYR A 85 -5.00 -1.52 23.72
CA TYR A 85 -6.02 -2.54 23.43
C TYR A 85 -6.19 -3.50 24.62
N PHE A 86 -5.09 -4.05 25.13
CA PHE A 86 -5.08 -4.96 26.27
C PHE A 86 -5.69 -4.30 27.52
N TYR A 87 -5.35 -3.04 27.80
CA TYR A 87 -5.94 -2.26 28.88
C TYR A 87 -7.47 -2.12 28.74
N ARG A 88 -7.96 -1.80 27.54
CA ARG A 88 -9.40 -1.63 27.27
C ARG A 88 -10.18 -2.95 27.39
N GLN A 89 -9.52 -4.07 27.15
CA GLN A 89 -10.12 -5.41 27.15
C GLN A 89 -9.68 -6.28 28.34
N ARG A 90 -9.21 -5.67 29.44
CA ARG A 90 -8.58 -6.38 30.57
C ARG A 90 -9.46 -7.38 31.32
N GLN A 91 -10.77 -7.40 31.04
CA GLN A 91 -11.68 -8.44 31.57
C GLN A 91 -11.67 -9.71 30.71
N ARG A 92 -11.27 -9.60 29.45
CA ARG A 92 -11.26 -10.68 28.46
C ARG A 92 -9.89 -11.38 28.39
N PHE A 93 -8.83 -10.69 28.77
CA PHE A 93 -7.46 -11.20 28.66
C PHE A 93 -6.72 -11.09 29.99
N ASP A 94 -6.01 -12.15 30.36
CA ASP A 94 -5.11 -12.20 31.52
C ASP A 94 -3.64 -12.04 31.13
N ASP A 95 -3.28 -12.34 29.88
CA ASP A 95 -1.94 -12.20 29.34
C ASP A 95 -1.93 -11.67 27.89
N TRP A 96 -0.78 -11.17 27.45
CA TRP A 96 -0.53 -10.72 26.08
C TRP A 96 0.80 -11.24 25.56
N GLN A 97 0.87 -11.42 24.24
CA GLN A 97 2.06 -11.83 23.52
C GLN A 97 2.21 -10.96 22.26
N ALA A 98 3.42 -10.68 21.85
CA ALA A 98 3.71 -9.96 20.61
C ALA A 98 4.65 -10.79 19.72
N VAL A 99 4.32 -10.89 18.43
CA VAL A 99 5.11 -11.60 17.42
C VAL A 99 5.45 -10.61 16.32
N VAL A 100 6.73 -10.39 16.07
CA VAL A 100 7.20 -9.51 14.99
C VAL A 100 7.98 -10.36 14.00
N ILE A 101 7.53 -10.36 12.75
CA ILE A 101 8.10 -11.17 11.68
C ILE A 101 8.84 -10.25 10.71
N TYR A 102 10.13 -10.52 10.53
CA TYR A 102 11.03 -9.80 9.63
C TYR A 102 11.57 -10.72 8.53
N PRO A 103 11.88 -10.17 7.34
CA PRO A 103 12.61 -10.93 6.33
C PRO A 103 14.05 -11.20 6.76
N SER A 104 14.68 -10.26 7.49
CA SER A 104 16.01 -10.41 8.08
C SER A 104 16.29 -9.34 9.15
N ARG A 105 17.35 -9.53 9.95
CA ARG A 105 17.74 -8.58 11.01
C ARG A 105 18.04 -7.16 10.52
N SER A 106 18.44 -6.97 9.26
CA SER A 106 18.76 -5.63 8.75
C SER A 106 17.54 -4.72 8.61
N VAL A 107 16.34 -5.29 8.63
CA VAL A 107 15.06 -4.56 8.54
C VAL A 107 14.53 -4.14 9.90
N GLU A 108 15.01 -4.75 10.99
CA GLU A 108 14.65 -4.36 12.35
C GLU A 108 15.03 -2.90 12.63
N GLN A 109 14.18 -2.22 13.41
CA GLN A 109 14.41 -0.86 13.91
C GLN A 109 15.79 -0.76 14.57
N SER A 110 16.51 0.33 14.32
CA SER A 110 17.89 0.51 14.81
C SER A 110 17.93 0.70 16.33
N SER A 111 16.98 1.48 16.85
CA SER A 111 16.93 1.89 18.25
C SER A 111 16.04 0.96 19.09
N VAL A 112 16.59 -0.19 19.49
CA VAL A 112 15.87 -1.17 20.32
C VAL A 112 16.06 -0.98 21.83
N GLN A 113 17.07 -0.19 22.23
CA GLN A 113 17.45 -0.02 23.64
C GLN A 113 16.35 0.51 24.56
N PRO A 114 15.46 1.44 24.13
CA PRO A 114 14.34 1.87 24.96
C PRO A 114 13.41 0.72 25.37
N TYR A 115 13.28 -0.30 24.53
CA TYR A 115 12.35 -1.41 24.70
C TYR A 115 13.01 -2.71 25.15
N ARG A 116 14.31 -2.69 25.48
CA ARG A 116 15.12 -3.86 25.81
C ARG A 116 14.50 -4.81 26.85
N VAL A 117 13.71 -4.30 27.79
CA VAL A 117 13.05 -5.14 28.80
C VAL A 117 11.94 -5.98 28.17
N LEU A 118 11.13 -5.37 27.30
CA LEU A 118 10.07 -6.06 26.57
C LEU A 118 10.67 -6.98 25.51
N LEU A 119 11.64 -6.51 24.73
CA LEU A 119 12.25 -7.29 23.64
C LEU A 119 13.08 -8.50 24.12
N ASN A 120 13.44 -8.54 25.41
CA ASN A 120 14.13 -9.65 26.05
C ASN A 120 13.22 -10.44 27.01
N SER A 121 11.92 -10.13 27.08
CA SER A 121 10.97 -10.94 27.82
C SER A 121 10.53 -12.15 27.02
N ASP A 122 9.83 -13.07 27.69
CA ASP A 122 9.17 -14.23 27.08
C ASP A 122 7.86 -13.87 26.36
N GLN A 123 7.42 -12.62 26.43
CA GLN A 123 6.19 -12.13 25.80
C GLN A 123 6.40 -11.59 24.38
N VAL A 124 7.64 -11.31 23.97
CA VAL A 124 7.94 -10.72 22.66
C VAL A 124 8.84 -11.62 21.82
N HIS A 125 8.31 -12.05 20.68
CA HIS A 125 8.93 -13.00 19.77
C HIS A 125 9.35 -12.30 18.49
N ARG A 126 10.65 -12.25 18.21
CA ARG A 126 11.19 -11.70 16.96
C ARG A 126 11.61 -12.84 16.04
N ILE A 127 10.89 -12.98 14.93
CA ILE A 127 11.09 -14.05 13.95
C ILE A 127 11.80 -13.46 12.73
N TYR A 128 12.92 -14.04 12.34
CA TYR A 128 13.66 -13.65 11.14
C TYR A 128 13.59 -14.78 10.11
N LEU A 129 12.84 -14.56 9.03
CA LEU A 129 12.51 -15.60 8.06
C LEU A 129 13.75 -16.20 7.39
N ASN A 130 14.78 -15.39 7.13
CA ASN A 130 16.05 -15.86 6.56
C ASN A 130 16.89 -16.76 7.51
N GLU A 131 16.52 -16.85 8.80
CA GLU A 131 17.20 -17.66 9.81
C GLU A 131 16.49 -18.99 10.08
N LEU A 132 15.30 -19.21 9.50
CA LEU A 132 14.48 -20.41 9.76
C LEU A 132 14.96 -21.66 8.98
N GLY A 133 15.86 -21.50 8.01
CA GLY A 133 16.38 -22.60 7.20
C GLY A 133 15.75 -22.68 5.80
N GLN A 134 15.81 -23.85 5.18
CA GLN A 134 15.35 -24.02 3.79
C GLN A 134 13.82 -24.23 3.73
N PRO A 135 13.09 -23.54 2.82
CA PRO A 135 11.63 -23.66 2.72
C PRO A 135 11.12 -25.10 2.61
N GLN A 136 11.83 -25.95 1.87
CA GLN A 136 11.44 -27.34 1.64
C GLN A 136 11.49 -28.23 2.90
N GLU A 137 12.25 -27.84 3.93
CA GLU A 137 12.41 -28.58 5.19
C GLU A 137 11.42 -28.10 6.28
N LEU A 138 10.74 -26.97 6.02
CA LEU A 138 9.83 -26.33 6.95
C LEU A 138 8.39 -26.81 6.78
N PRO A 139 7.51 -26.63 7.80
CA PRO A 139 6.07 -26.73 7.59
C PRO A 139 5.63 -25.88 6.40
N LEU A 140 4.69 -26.37 5.57
CA LEU A 140 4.31 -25.71 4.31
C LEU A 140 4.03 -24.21 4.48
N SER A 141 3.23 -23.84 5.48
CA SER A 141 2.90 -22.43 5.79
C SER A 141 4.13 -21.57 6.07
N ILE A 142 5.09 -22.08 6.84
CA ILE A 142 6.35 -21.39 7.15
C ILE A 142 7.25 -21.34 5.90
N GLY A 143 7.30 -22.42 5.12
CA GLY A 143 8.03 -22.48 3.86
C GLY A 143 7.56 -21.42 2.86
N LEU A 144 6.25 -21.15 2.79
CA LEU A 144 5.67 -20.07 1.98
C LEU A 144 6.16 -18.69 2.42
N MET A 145 6.17 -18.43 3.73
CA MET A 145 6.69 -17.17 4.26
C MET A 145 8.17 -17.02 3.96
N VAL A 146 8.98 -18.06 4.17
CA VAL A 146 10.43 -18.02 3.89
C VAL A 146 10.72 -17.85 2.40
N LEU A 147 9.89 -18.40 1.50
CA LEU A 147 10.04 -18.25 0.05
C LEU A 147 10.14 -16.77 -0.40
N THR A 148 9.47 -15.86 0.33
CA THR A 148 9.54 -14.41 0.07
C THR A 148 10.96 -13.83 0.26
N THR A 149 11.84 -14.50 1.01
CA THR A 149 13.20 -14.03 1.35
C THR A 149 14.32 -14.77 0.60
N VAL A 150 14.04 -15.93 0.01
CA VAL A 150 15.02 -16.78 -0.70
C VAL A 150 15.63 -16.06 -1.90
N PRO A 151 16.96 -16.08 -2.13
CA PRO A 151 17.58 -15.45 -3.30
C PRO A 151 16.95 -15.88 -4.64
N GLU A 152 16.81 -14.94 -5.60
CA GLU A 152 16.13 -15.19 -6.89
C GLU A 152 16.66 -16.41 -7.64
N ARG A 153 17.97 -16.67 -7.60
CA ARG A 153 18.55 -17.85 -8.28
C ARG A 153 18.04 -19.18 -7.73
N GLN A 154 17.66 -19.23 -6.45
CA GLN A 154 17.23 -20.45 -5.76
C GLN A 154 15.69 -20.52 -5.64
N ALA A 155 15.00 -19.38 -5.70
CA ALA A 155 13.55 -19.30 -5.53
C ALA A 155 12.76 -20.25 -6.47
N PRO A 156 13.09 -20.43 -7.77
CA PRO A 156 12.36 -21.35 -8.64
C PRO A 156 12.44 -22.81 -8.19
N GLN A 157 13.62 -23.23 -7.71
CA GLN A 157 13.82 -24.60 -7.22
C GLN A 157 13.02 -24.83 -5.93
N GLN A 158 13.07 -23.89 -4.99
CA GLN A 158 12.36 -23.97 -3.72
C GLN A 158 10.83 -23.91 -3.93
N ALA A 159 10.35 -23.05 -4.83
CA ALA A 159 8.94 -22.96 -5.17
C ALA A 159 8.42 -24.28 -5.78
N ARG A 160 9.17 -24.90 -6.70
CA ARG A 160 8.80 -26.22 -7.26
C ARG A 160 8.78 -27.32 -6.20
N ALA A 161 9.71 -27.31 -5.26
CA ALA A 161 9.72 -28.27 -4.15
C ALA A 161 8.47 -28.11 -3.27
N LEU A 162 8.08 -26.87 -2.94
CA LEU A 162 6.85 -26.58 -2.20
C LEU A 162 5.59 -26.98 -2.98
N LEU A 163 5.53 -26.75 -4.29
CA LEU A 163 4.42 -27.18 -5.14
C LEU A 163 4.23 -28.71 -5.09
N HIS A 164 5.33 -29.45 -5.22
CA HIS A 164 5.29 -30.92 -5.15
C HIS A 164 4.83 -31.40 -3.77
N ARG A 165 5.33 -30.80 -2.69
CA ARG A 165 4.89 -31.13 -1.32
C ARG A 165 3.41 -30.82 -1.10
N THR A 166 2.93 -29.68 -1.59
CA THR A 166 1.51 -29.31 -1.52
C THR A 166 0.62 -30.36 -2.20
N GLN A 167 1.05 -30.93 -3.33
CA GLN A 167 0.32 -32.00 -4.02
C GLN A 167 0.31 -33.34 -3.25
N GLN A 168 1.32 -33.58 -2.41
CA GLN A 168 1.46 -34.84 -1.65
C GLN A 168 0.85 -34.78 -0.26
N GLU A 169 1.00 -33.65 0.42
CA GLU A 169 0.64 -33.48 1.84
C GLU A 169 -0.79 -32.96 2.02
N VAL A 170 -1.36 -32.28 1.03
CA VAL A 170 -2.68 -31.65 1.14
C VAL A 170 -3.72 -32.43 0.37
N ALA A 171 -4.60 -33.14 1.09
CA ALA A 171 -5.65 -33.97 0.50
C ALA A 171 -6.83 -33.16 -0.08
N GLU A 172 -7.13 -32.00 0.49
CA GLU A 172 -8.25 -31.16 0.07
C GLU A 172 -7.88 -30.30 -1.15
N SER A 173 -8.56 -30.54 -2.27
CA SER A 173 -8.30 -29.83 -3.53
C SER A 173 -8.43 -28.30 -3.44
N VAL A 174 -9.30 -27.77 -2.58
CA VAL A 174 -9.49 -26.32 -2.38
C VAL A 174 -8.27 -25.70 -1.72
N ASN A 175 -7.81 -26.27 -0.60
CA ASN A 175 -6.62 -25.79 0.11
C ASN A 175 -5.34 -25.96 -0.72
N GLN A 176 -5.27 -27.07 -1.45
CA GLN A 176 -4.17 -27.34 -2.38
C GLN A 176 -4.05 -26.24 -3.45
N LYS A 177 -5.18 -25.86 -4.08
CA LYS A 177 -5.22 -24.76 -5.05
C LYS A 177 -4.81 -23.44 -4.43
N ALA A 178 -5.35 -23.09 -3.26
CA ALA A 178 -5.02 -21.85 -2.56
C ALA A 178 -3.51 -21.73 -2.26
N ILE A 179 -2.85 -22.82 -1.86
CA ILE A 179 -1.41 -22.82 -1.61
C ILE A 179 -0.62 -22.67 -2.90
N ILE A 180 -1.01 -23.37 -3.98
CA ILE A 180 -0.38 -23.23 -5.30
C ILE A 180 -0.51 -21.79 -5.81
N ASP A 181 -1.68 -21.18 -5.63
CA ASP A 181 -1.94 -19.77 -5.98
C ASP A 181 -0.98 -18.85 -5.22
N LEU A 182 -0.86 -19.03 -3.90
CA LEU A 182 0.03 -18.22 -3.07
C LEU A 182 1.49 -18.34 -3.50
N ILE A 183 1.97 -19.56 -3.78
CA ILE A 183 3.33 -19.80 -4.31
C ILE A 183 3.51 -19.05 -5.63
N THR A 184 2.54 -19.18 -6.55
CA THR A 184 2.60 -18.53 -7.86
C THR A 184 2.65 -17.01 -7.71
N THR A 185 1.82 -16.44 -6.85
CA THR A 185 1.75 -15.00 -6.60
C THR A 185 3.04 -14.47 -6.01
N ILE A 186 3.61 -15.12 -4.98
CA ILE A 186 4.92 -14.77 -4.44
C ILE A 186 5.97 -14.72 -5.56
N MET A 187 5.95 -15.69 -6.46
CA MET A 187 6.90 -15.75 -7.58
C MET A 187 6.64 -14.67 -8.64
N VAL A 188 5.40 -14.28 -8.90
CA VAL A 188 5.07 -13.17 -9.82
C VAL A 188 5.60 -11.84 -9.27
N TYR A 189 5.32 -11.52 -8.00
CA TYR A 189 5.85 -10.29 -7.39
C TYR A 189 7.37 -10.27 -7.34
N ARG A 190 7.99 -11.44 -7.22
CA ARG A 190 9.45 -11.55 -7.18
C ARG A 190 10.10 -11.37 -8.56
N PHE A 191 9.52 -11.96 -9.61
CA PHE A 191 10.05 -11.92 -10.97
C PHE A 191 9.30 -10.91 -11.83
N THR A 192 9.39 -9.63 -11.46
CA THR A 192 8.64 -8.53 -12.08
C THR A 192 8.91 -8.32 -13.58
N GLN A 193 10.04 -8.82 -14.08
CA GLN A 193 10.40 -8.77 -15.51
C GLN A 193 9.82 -9.92 -16.32
N MET A 194 9.19 -10.91 -15.67
CA MET A 194 8.59 -12.07 -16.33
C MET A 194 7.08 -11.91 -16.34
N SER A 195 6.47 -12.26 -17.47
CA SER A 195 5.03 -12.42 -17.55
C SER A 195 4.57 -13.57 -16.64
N ARG A 196 3.32 -13.50 -16.21
CA ARG A 196 2.69 -14.57 -15.41
C ARG A 196 2.73 -15.93 -16.11
N GLN A 197 2.70 -15.96 -17.44
CA GLN A 197 2.82 -17.19 -18.23
C GLN A 197 4.24 -17.78 -18.13
N GLU A 198 5.27 -16.93 -18.22
CA GLU A 198 6.66 -17.36 -18.07
C GLU A 198 6.96 -17.85 -16.66
N VAL A 199 6.42 -17.20 -15.62
CA VAL A 199 6.52 -17.67 -14.22
C VAL A 199 5.84 -19.04 -14.06
N ARG A 200 4.65 -19.25 -14.64
CA ARG A 200 3.97 -20.55 -14.61
C ARG A 200 4.77 -21.65 -15.31
N ALA A 201 5.31 -21.34 -16.49
CA ALA A 201 6.17 -22.25 -17.23
C ALA A 201 7.43 -22.61 -16.43
N MET A 202 8.04 -21.63 -15.76
CA MET A 202 9.17 -21.85 -14.85
C MET A 202 8.82 -22.79 -13.69
N LEU A 203 7.61 -22.68 -13.16
CA LEU A 203 7.12 -23.53 -12.06
C LEU A 203 6.58 -24.89 -12.54
N GLY A 204 6.44 -25.12 -13.84
CA GLY A 204 5.89 -26.36 -14.39
C GLY A 204 4.38 -26.52 -14.18
N LEU A 205 3.63 -25.41 -14.13
CA LEU A 205 2.17 -25.38 -13.91
C LEU A 205 1.42 -25.33 -15.25
N ASP A 206 0.44 -26.23 -15.44
CA ASP A 206 -0.43 -26.25 -16.62
C ASP A 206 -1.51 -25.15 -16.56
N MET A 207 -1.95 -24.67 -17.73
CA MET A 207 -2.92 -23.57 -17.92
C MET A 207 -4.32 -23.82 -17.30
N THR A 208 -4.61 -25.04 -16.86
CA THR A 208 -5.91 -25.45 -16.30
C THR A 208 -5.98 -25.40 -14.78
N GLN A 209 -4.85 -25.27 -14.06
CA GLN A 209 -4.84 -25.43 -12.61
C GLN A 209 -5.28 -24.19 -11.81
N LEU A 210 -5.39 -23.02 -12.45
CA LEU A 210 -5.41 -21.70 -11.77
C LEU A 210 -6.45 -20.69 -12.31
N LYS A 211 -7.42 -21.11 -13.14
CA LYS A 211 -8.34 -20.16 -13.79
C LYS A 211 -9.55 -19.74 -12.94
N ASP A 212 -9.80 -20.39 -11.81
CA ASP A 212 -11.11 -20.31 -11.11
C ASP A 212 -11.03 -19.88 -9.61
N THR A 213 -10.18 -18.93 -9.23
CA THR A 213 -10.17 -18.41 -7.84
C THR A 213 -10.29 -16.88 -7.79
N GLN A 214 -11.07 -16.33 -6.86
CA GLN A 214 -11.36 -14.88 -6.75
C GLN A 214 -10.09 -14.03 -6.56
N PHE A 215 -9.08 -14.56 -5.84
CA PHE A 215 -7.76 -13.94 -5.69
C PHE A 215 -6.97 -13.81 -7.01
N TYR A 216 -7.27 -14.65 -8.01
CA TYR A 216 -6.68 -14.56 -9.35
C TYR A 216 -7.13 -13.29 -10.10
N GLN A 217 -8.34 -12.81 -9.82
CA GLN A 217 -8.92 -11.60 -10.42
C GLN A 217 -8.31 -10.34 -9.76
N GLU A 218 -8.27 -10.30 -8.42
CA GLU A 218 -7.71 -9.17 -7.66
C GLU A 218 -6.22 -8.93 -7.97
N VAL A 219 -5.38 -9.97 -7.98
CA VAL A 219 -3.94 -9.84 -8.30
C VAL A 219 -3.71 -9.51 -9.78
N LYS A 220 -4.62 -9.89 -10.68
CA LYS A 220 -4.56 -9.51 -12.10
C LYS A 220 -4.88 -8.01 -12.25
N GLU A 221 -5.83 -7.50 -11.48
CA GLU A 221 -6.22 -6.09 -11.48
C GLU A 221 -5.10 -5.22 -10.91
N GLU A 222 -4.52 -5.56 -9.76
CA GLU A 222 -3.38 -4.81 -9.21
C GLU A 222 -2.15 -4.81 -10.14
N GLY A 223 -1.84 -5.96 -10.76
CA GLY A 223 -0.72 -6.06 -11.70
C GLY A 223 -0.97 -5.27 -13.00
N LEU A 224 -2.22 -5.20 -13.45
CA LEU A 224 -2.63 -4.39 -14.59
C LEU A 224 -2.56 -2.90 -14.25
N GLU A 225 -3.04 -2.49 -13.08
CA GLU A 225 -2.97 -1.11 -12.60
C GLU A 225 -1.53 -0.64 -12.47
N GLN A 226 -0.65 -1.43 -11.85
CA GLN A 226 0.77 -1.10 -11.77
C GLN A 226 1.43 -1.03 -13.15
N GLY A 227 1.08 -1.95 -14.05
CA GLY A 227 1.55 -1.93 -15.43
C GLY A 227 1.09 -0.69 -16.20
N LEU A 228 -0.17 -0.29 -16.02
CA LEU A 228 -0.77 0.89 -16.62
C LEU A 228 -0.13 2.17 -16.08
N GLN A 229 0.05 2.27 -14.76
CA GLN A 229 0.72 3.41 -14.12
C GLN A 229 2.17 3.56 -14.60
N GLN A 230 2.91 2.45 -14.71
CA GLN A 230 4.26 2.45 -15.26
C GLN A 230 4.28 2.79 -16.75
N GLY A 231 3.32 2.29 -17.53
CA GLY A 231 3.15 2.60 -18.94
C GLY A 231 2.89 4.09 -19.17
N LEU A 232 1.95 4.66 -18.41
CA LEU A 232 1.61 6.07 -18.43
C LEU A 232 2.79 6.95 -18.04
N ALA A 233 3.54 6.58 -16.99
CA ALA A 233 4.75 7.30 -16.59
C ALA A 233 5.83 7.28 -17.69
N LYS A 234 6.04 6.14 -18.36
CA LYS A 234 6.97 6.02 -19.49
C LYS A 234 6.51 6.82 -20.70
N ALA A 235 5.22 6.80 -21.02
CA ALA A 235 4.62 7.58 -22.10
C ALA A 235 4.80 9.08 -21.86
N ARG A 236 4.46 9.57 -20.65
CA ARG A 236 4.67 10.98 -20.24
C ARG A 236 6.12 11.39 -20.38
N ALA A 237 7.05 10.58 -19.88
CA ALA A 237 8.48 10.87 -19.98
C ALA A 237 8.98 10.92 -21.43
N LEU A 238 8.40 10.11 -22.32
CA LEU A 238 8.71 10.14 -23.75
C LEU A 238 8.18 11.42 -24.40
N VAL A 239 6.90 11.77 -24.18
CA VAL A 239 6.27 12.98 -24.74
C VAL A 239 6.99 14.24 -24.26
N ILE A 240 7.29 14.36 -22.97
CA ILE A 240 8.06 15.48 -22.41
C ILE A 240 9.44 15.59 -23.08
N ARG A 241 10.11 14.47 -23.36
CA ARG A 241 11.41 14.48 -24.04
C ARG A 241 11.30 14.94 -25.50
N GLN A 242 10.23 14.55 -26.19
CA GLN A 242 9.99 14.98 -27.56
C GLN A 242 9.66 16.47 -27.62
N LEU A 243 8.77 16.95 -26.74
CA LEU A 243 8.43 18.37 -26.62
C LEU A 243 9.66 19.22 -26.31
N ASN A 244 10.50 18.82 -25.36
CA ASN A 244 11.75 19.55 -25.08
C ASN A 244 12.69 19.67 -26.30
N ARG A 245 12.66 18.69 -27.22
CA ARG A 245 13.44 18.74 -28.47
C ARG A 245 12.80 19.60 -29.55
N LYS A 246 11.47 19.61 -29.62
CA LYS A 246 10.69 20.30 -30.66
C LYS A 246 10.47 21.78 -30.33
N VAL A 247 10.02 22.09 -29.13
CA VAL A 247 9.60 23.45 -28.71
C VAL A 247 10.53 24.10 -27.68
N GLY A 248 11.57 23.39 -27.23
CA GLY A 248 12.56 23.88 -26.27
C GLY A 248 12.18 23.63 -24.80
N ASN A 249 12.86 24.29 -23.87
CA ASN A 249 12.70 24.04 -22.44
C ASN A 249 11.28 24.36 -21.95
N LEU A 250 10.63 23.37 -21.36
CA LEU A 250 9.31 23.50 -20.74
C LEU A 250 9.41 24.12 -19.34
N SER A 251 8.48 25.00 -18.98
CA SER A 251 8.35 25.54 -17.63
C SER A 251 7.74 24.53 -16.67
N ASP A 252 7.92 24.74 -15.35
CA ASP A 252 7.33 23.89 -14.31
C ASP A 252 5.80 23.81 -14.39
N THR A 253 5.16 24.90 -14.85
CA THR A 253 3.70 24.94 -15.07
C THR A 253 3.27 23.98 -16.16
N VAL A 254 3.91 24.04 -17.33
CA VAL A 254 3.60 23.16 -18.47
C VAL A 254 3.90 21.69 -18.13
N LEU A 255 4.97 21.44 -17.38
CA LEU A 255 5.28 20.09 -16.90
C LEU A 255 4.20 19.55 -15.96
N SER A 256 3.67 20.38 -15.06
CA SER A 256 2.56 20.01 -14.18
C SER A 256 1.30 19.70 -14.98
N ASP A 257 0.98 20.50 -16.01
CA ASP A 257 -0.20 20.28 -16.84
C ASP A 257 -0.09 18.94 -17.59
N ILE A 258 1.07 18.64 -18.19
CA ILE A 258 1.32 17.37 -18.89
C ILE A 258 1.26 16.17 -17.91
N GLN A 259 1.67 16.35 -16.66
CA GLN A 259 1.59 15.28 -15.64
C GLN A 259 0.14 14.95 -15.25
N GLN A 260 -0.79 15.87 -15.43
CA GLN A 260 -2.20 15.68 -15.09
C GLN A 260 -3.02 15.09 -16.25
N LEU A 261 -2.50 15.08 -17.47
CA LEU A 261 -3.19 14.53 -18.64
C LEU A 261 -3.50 13.03 -18.48
N SER A 262 -4.69 12.63 -18.92
CA SER A 262 -5.09 11.22 -19.07
C SER A 262 -4.24 10.53 -20.14
N LEU A 263 -4.31 9.19 -20.23
CA LEU A 263 -3.60 8.44 -21.27
C LEU A 263 -4.02 8.90 -22.68
N VAL A 264 -5.32 9.02 -22.93
CA VAL A 264 -5.87 9.43 -24.23
C VAL A 264 -5.42 10.85 -24.60
N GLN A 265 -5.48 11.79 -23.66
CA GLN A 265 -4.99 13.15 -23.89
C GLN A 265 -3.49 13.17 -24.19
N LEU A 266 -2.73 12.25 -23.59
CA LEU A 266 -1.31 12.12 -23.86
C LEU A 266 -1.02 11.53 -25.24
N GLU A 267 -1.88 10.62 -25.72
CA GLU A 267 -1.82 10.08 -27.08
C GLU A 267 -2.16 11.16 -28.11
N ASP A 268 -3.24 11.91 -27.90
CA ASP A 268 -3.59 13.09 -28.71
C ASP A 268 -2.45 14.10 -28.76
N LEU A 269 -1.86 14.42 -27.61
CA LEU A 269 -0.69 15.31 -27.54
C LEU A 269 0.50 14.71 -28.31
N GLY A 270 0.66 13.38 -28.26
CA GLY A 270 1.64 12.62 -29.02
C GLY A 270 1.54 12.79 -30.53
N GLU A 271 0.33 12.93 -31.05
CA GLU A 271 0.07 13.21 -32.47
C GLU A 271 0.20 14.69 -32.78
N ALA A 272 -0.46 15.56 -32.00
CA ALA A 272 -0.47 17.00 -32.19
C ALA A 272 0.94 17.61 -32.13
N LEU A 273 1.83 17.05 -31.30
CA LEU A 273 3.20 17.57 -31.17
C LEU A 273 4.01 17.51 -32.47
N LEU A 274 3.60 16.66 -33.43
CA LEU A 274 4.28 16.55 -34.72
C LEU A 274 4.15 17.86 -35.53
N ASP A 275 3.03 18.55 -35.35
CA ASP A 275 2.70 19.81 -36.04
C ASP A 275 3.15 21.05 -35.27
N PHE A 276 3.68 20.91 -34.03
CA PHE A 276 4.16 22.05 -33.25
C PHE A 276 5.49 22.58 -33.79
N ASP A 277 5.62 23.90 -33.84
CA ASP A 277 6.86 24.60 -34.20
C ASP A 277 7.42 25.42 -33.02
N THR A 278 6.56 25.83 -32.08
CA THR A 278 6.87 26.75 -30.99
C THR A 278 6.22 26.33 -29.67
N LEU A 279 6.72 26.90 -28.56
CA LEU A 279 6.12 26.70 -27.24
C LEU A 279 4.68 27.25 -27.18
N THR A 280 4.35 28.25 -28.00
CA THR A 280 3.00 28.81 -28.10
C THR A 280 1.99 27.79 -28.64
N ASP A 281 2.40 26.90 -29.54
CA ASP A 281 1.53 25.84 -30.08
C ASP A 281 1.16 24.83 -28.98
N LEU A 282 2.14 24.43 -28.17
CA LEU A 282 1.93 23.54 -27.01
C LEU A 282 1.02 24.20 -25.97
N THR A 283 1.30 25.44 -25.56
CA THR A 283 0.47 26.12 -24.56
C THR A 283 -0.93 26.37 -25.09
N GLY A 284 -1.08 26.71 -26.37
CA GLY A 284 -2.38 26.89 -27.02
C GLY A 284 -3.19 25.59 -27.04
N TRP A 285 -2.55 24.46 -27.33
CA TRP A 285 -3.20 23.15 -27.28
C TRP A 285 -3.67 22.80 -25.87
N LEU A 286 -2.84 23.02 -24.85
CA LEU A 286 -3.22 22.78 -23.44
C LEU A 286 -4.37 23.70 -22.98
N GLU A 287 -4.32 24.97 -23.37
CA GLU A 287 -5.39 25.94 -23.08
C GLU A 287 -6.70 25.56 -23.77
N GLN A 288 -6.64 25.10 -25.02
CA GLN A 288 -7.80 24.61 -25.76
C GLN A 288 -8.45 23.41 -25.06
N LEU A 289 -7.65 22.41 -24.67
CA LEU A 289 -8.13 21.23 -23.97
C LEU A 289 -8.82 21.62 -22.65
N ALA A 290 -8.19 22.48 -21.85
CA ALA A 290 -8.75 22.96 -20.60
C ALA A 290 -10.05 23.76 -20.81
N ALA A 291 -10.11 24.61 -21.83
CA ALA A 291 -11.28 25.41 -22.15
C ALA A 291 -12.47 24.55 -22.59
N MET A 292 -12.25 23.58 -23.50
CA MET A 292 -13.30 22.67 -23.97
C MET A 292 -13.83 21.78 -22.84
N SER A 293 -12.94 21.27 -21.98
CA SER A 293 -13.36 20.48 -20.82
C SER A 293 -14.20 21.30 -19.84
N ALA A 294 -13.77 22.54 -19.54
CA ALA A 294 -14.52 23.44 -18.67
C ALA A 294 -15.89 23.83 -19.25
N GLU A 295 -15.96 24.06 -20.57
CA GLU A 295 -17.21 24.39 -21.26
C GLU A 295 -18.17 23.20 -21.27
N ALA A 296 -17.70 21.99 -21.57
CA ALA A 296 -18.51 20.78 -21.52
C ALA A 296 -19.12 20.56 -20.12
N VAL A 297 -18.29 20.69 -19.06
CA VAL A 297 -18.77 20.61 -17.67
C VAL A 297 -19.83 21.68 -17.38
N ARG A 298 -19.62 22.91 -17.86
CA ARG A 298 -20.57 24.02 -17.66
C ARG A 298 -21.91 23.73 -18.33
N LEU A 299 -21.91 23.29 -19.59
CA LEU A 299 -23.12 22.97 -20.35
C LEU A 299 -23.89 21.81 -19.73
N LEU A 300 -23.19 20.75 -19.34
CA LEU A 300 -23.78 19.61 -18.66
C LEU A 300 -24.35 20.00 -17.30
N ALA A 301 -23.65 20.82 -16.52
CA ALA A 301 -24.15 21.31 -15.24
C ALA A 301 -25.38 22.22 -15.39
N GLN A 302 -25.44 23.00 -16.47
CA GLN A 302 -26.61 23.82 -16.80
C GLN A 302 -27.83 22.94 -17.15
N LYS A 303 -27.60 21.84 -17.87
CA LYS A 303 -28.67 20.96 -18.33
C LYS A 303 -29.19 20.02 -17.24
N PHE A 304 -28.28 19.45 -16.45
CA PHE A 304 -28.56 18.36 -15.54
C PHE A 304 -28.46 18.74 -14.05
N GLY A 305 -27.96 19.93 -13.74
CA GLY A 305 -27.66 20.34 -12.37
C GLY A 305 -26.28 19.86 -11.91
N ALA A 306 -26.07 19.78 -10.60
CA ALA A 306 -24.77 19.38 -10.06
C ALA A 306 -24.40 17.96 -10.50
N LEU A 307 -23.25 17.83 -11.17
CA LEU A 307 -22.70 16.54 -11.58
C LEU A 307 -21.90 15.92 -10.43
N GLU A 308 -22.01 14.60 -10.30
CA GLU A 308 -21.20 13.80 -9.38
C GLU A 308 -19.71 13.83 -9.77
N GLU A 309 -18.85 13.62 -8.76
CA GLU A 309 -17.39 13.72 -8.89
C GLU A 309 -16.82 12.72 -9.92
N PHE A 310 -17.39 11.52 -10.01
CA PHE A 310 -16.97 10.52 -10.99
C PHE A 310 -17.19 10.98 -12.44
N MET A 311 -18.34 11.61 -12.74
CA MET A 311 -18.63 12.15 -14.07
C MET A 311 -17.68 13.29 -14.41
N LEU A 312 -17.41 14.19 -13.45
CA LEU A 312 -16.44 15.26 -13.63
C LEU A 312 -15.04 14.71 -13.92
N SER A 313 -14.66 13.62 -13.27
CA SER A 313 -13.36 12.98 -13.53
C SER A 313 -13.29 12.36 -14.93
N GLN A 314 -14.37 11.71 -15.40
CA GLN A 314 -14.40 11.14 -16.75
C GLN A 314 -14.41 12.22 -17.83
N ILE A 315 -15.20 13.28 -17.67
CA ILE A 315 -15.23 14.41 -18.63
C ILE A 315 -13.85 15.08 -18.74
N LYS A 316 -13.14 15.24 -17.62
CA LYS A 316 -11.78 15.80 -17.61
C LYS A 316 -10.74 14.90 -18.25
N ALA A 317 -11.03 13.61 -18.45
CA ALA A 317 -10.11 12.65 -19.05
C ALA A 317 -10.27 12.53 -20.59
N LEU A 318 -11.30 13.17 -21.18
CA LEU A 318 -11.61 13.10 -22.61
C LEU A 318 -10.56 13.82 -23.48
N SER A 319 -10.35 13.28 -24.69
CA SER A 319 -9.62 13.92 -25.80
C SER A 319 -10.31 15.18 -26.33
N LEU A 320 -9.59 15.96 -27.14
CA LEU A 320 -10.20 17.08 -27.87
C LEU A 320 -11.32 16.61 -28.81
N GLU A 321 -11.13 15.48 -29.51
CA GLU A 321 -12.13 14.91 -30.41
C GLU A 321 -13.38 14.44 -29.63
N GLN A 322 -13.18 13.78 -28.49
CA GLN A 322 -14.29 13.36 -27.63
C GLN A 322 -15.05 14.56 -27.05
N LEU A 323 -14.36 15.63 -26.64
CA LEU A 323 -15.01 16.85 -26.15
C LEU A 323 -15.83 17.54 -27.24
N ASP A 324 -15.32 17.59 -28.48
CA ASP A 324 -16.07 18.11 -29.64
C ASP A 324 -17.30 17.25 -29.97
N SER A 325 -17.17 15.91 -29.90
CA SER A 325 -18.31 15.00 -30.06
C SER A 325 -19.35 15.19 -28.96
N LEU A 326 -18.90 15.31 -27.71
CA LEU A 326 -19.77 15.55 -26.56
C LEU A 326 -20.55 16.85 -26.75
N GLU A 327 -19.89 17.95 -27.10
CA GLU A 327 -20.54 19.25 -27.31
C GLU A 327 -21.68 19.17 -28.32
N LYS A 328 -21.51 18.41 -29.41
CA LYS A 328 -22.53 18.19 -30.45
C LYS A 328 -23.69 17.31 -29.99
N GLU A 329 -23.46 16.41 -29.05
CA GLU A 329 -24.44 15.43 -28.59
C GLU A 329 -25.16 15.84 -27.31
N ILE A 330 -24.62 16.81 -26.54
CA ILE A 330 -25.19 17.30 -25.27
C ILE A 330 -26.68 17.63 -25.41
N GLU A 331 -27.11 18.25 -26.51
CA GLU A 331 -28.52 18.62 -26.73
C GLU A 331 -29.43 17.39 -26.83
N GLN A 332 -28.93 16.27 -27.36
CA GLN A 332 -29.67 15.03 -27.58
C GLN A 332 -29.80 14.17 -26.31
N LEU A 333 -28.92 14.39 -25.32
CA LEU A 333 -28.99 13.69 -24.03
C LEU A 333 -30.25 14.13 -23.26
N ALA A 334 -31.25 13.26 -23.15
CA ALA A 334 -32.51 13.58 -22.49
C ALA A 334 -32.39 13.58 -20.95
N GLU A 335 -31.58 12.69 -20.41
CA GLU A 335 -31.43 12.45 -18.96
C GLU A 335 -29.95 12.23 -18.62
N VAL A 336 -29.60 12.40 -17.33
CA VAL A 336 -28.24 12.19 -16.81
C VAL A 336 -27.73 10.78 -17.07
N ASN A 337 -28.60 9.78 -17.03
CA ASN A 337 -28.22 8.40 -17.35
C ASN A 337 -27.70 8.27 -18.79
N GLY A 338 -28.22 9.07 -19.73
CA GLY A 338 -27.68 9.09 -21.10
C GLY A 338 -26.26 9.66 -21.18
N LEU A 339 -25.89 10.58 -20.27
CA LEU A 339 -24.50 11.06 -20.16
C LEU A 339 -23.60 9.95 -19.61
N VAL A 340 -24.07 9.19 -18.62
CA VAL A 340 -23.32 8.05 -18.07
C VAL A 340 -23.07 7.00 -19.15
N ASP A 341 -24.13 6.59 -19.86
CA ASP A 341 -24.02 5.64 -20.98
C ASP A 341 -23.04 6.15 -22.05
N TRP A 342 -23.09 7.45 -22.37
CA TRP A 342 -22.18 8.05 -23.34
C TRP A 342 -20.72 7.98 -22.86
N LEU A 343 -20.45 8.37 -21.61
CA LEU A 343 -19.09 8.33 -21.05
C LEU A 343 -18.56 6.89 -20.97
N ASP A 344 -19.41 5.92 -20.64
CA ASP A 344 -19.05 4.51 -20.63
C ASP A 344 -18.65 4.02 -22.04
N THR A 345 -19.37 4.41 -23.09
CA THR A 345 -18.99 4.07 -24.48
C THR A 345 -17.66 4.69 -24.93
N GLN A 346 -17.27 5.83 -24.37
CA GLN A 346 -15.95 6.42 -24.62
C GLN A 346 -14.85 5.69 -23.87
N SER A 347 -15.17 5.12 -22.71
CA SER A 347 -14.22 4.35 -21.89
C SER A 347 -13.88 2.99 -22.48
N GLU A 348 -14.80 2.34 -23.19
CA GLU A 348 -14.57 1.05 -23.86
C GLU A 348 -13.73 1.16 -25.16
N ARG A 349 -13.50 2.38 -25.65
CA ARG A 349 -12.63 2.65 -26.81
C ARG A 349 -11.18 2.99 -26.42
N MET A 350 -10.89 3.13 -25.12
CA MET A 350 -9.56 3.22 -24.53
C MET A 350 -8.99 1.84 -24.26
#